data_AF-A0A357WVE1-F1
#
_entry.id   AF-A0A357WVE1-F1
#
_cell.length_a   1.000
_cell.length_b   1.000
_cell.length_c   1.000
_cell.angle_alpha   90.00
_cell.angle_beta   90.00
_cell.angle_gamma   90.00
#
_symmetry.space_group_name_H-M   'P 1'
#
loop_
_entity.id
_entity.type
_entity.pdbx_description
1 polymer ?
#
loop_
_entity_poly.entity_id
_entity_poly.type
_entity_poly.pdbx_seq_one_letter_code
_entity_poly.pdbx_strand_id
1 'polypeptide(L)' 'GEVTPAEAHAIGMETARRMWGDKYEIVVTTHLNTENLHNHMVVNSVSFKTGRKF' A
#
# COMPACT_ATOMS: atom_id res chain seq x y z
N GLY A 1 18.71 -0.68 -10.19
CA GLY A 1 18.10 -0.79 -8.85
C GLY A 1 17.77 -2.25 -8.59
N GLU A 2 17.55 -2.62 -7.33
CA GLU A 2 17.24 -4.01 -6.92
C GLU A 2 15.95 -4.58 -7.54
N VAL A 3 14.98 -3.73 -7.88
CA VAL A 3 13.68 -4.12 -8.44
C VAL A 3 13.20 -3.12 -9.51
N THR A 4 12.30 -3.57 -10.38
CA THR A 4 11.57 -2.72 -11.33
C THR A 4 10.42 -1.96 -10.65
N PRO A 5 9.91 -0.87 -11.27
CA PRO A 5 8.69 -0.20 -10.82
C PRO A 5 7.49 -1.13 -10.58
N ALA A 6 7.26 -2.06 -11.50
CA ALA A 6 6.14 -3.00 -11.42
C ALA A 6 6.31 -4.00 -10.27
N GLU A 7 7.53 -4.50 -10.05
CA GLU A 7 7.83 -5.37 -8.91
C GLU A 7 7.70 -4.62 -7.58
N ALA A 8 8.22 -3.39 -7.49
CA ALA A 8 8.07 -2.54 -6.31
C ALA A 8 6.59 -2.31 -5.99
N HIS A 9 5.77 -2.04 -7.01
CA HIS A 9 4.31 -1.86 -6.84
C HIS A 9 3.63 -3.17 -6.41
N ALA A 10 3.98 -4.30 -7.03
CA ALA A 10 3.43 -5.61 -6.68
C ALA A 10 3.74 -5.99 -5.22
N ILE A 11 4.97 -5.74 -4.77
CA ILE A 11 5.38 -5.91 -3.36
C ILE A 11 4.56 -4.99 -2.45
N GLY A 12 4.35 -3.73 -2.84
CA GLY A 12 3.51 -2.78 -2.10
C GLY A 12 2.05 -3.25 -1.97
N MET A 13 1.47 -3.75 -3.06
CA MET A 13 0.11 -4.30 -3.09
C MET A 13 -0.03 -5.52 -2.19
N GLU A 14 0.92 -6.46 -2.25
CA GLU A 14 0.90 -7.66 -1.41
C GLU A 14 1.04 -7.31 0.08
N THR A 15 1.94 -6.37 0.40
CA THR A 15 2.11 -5.86 1.76
C THR A 15 0.80 -5.24 2.27
N ALA A 16 0.14 -4.39 1.47
CA ALA A 16 -1.11 -3.75 1.86
C ALA A 16 -2.24 -4.77 2.11
N ARG A 17 -2.36 -5.79 1.25
CA ARG A 17 -3.34 -6.87 1.42
C ARG A 17 -3.11 -7.64 2.72
N ARG A 18 -1.87 -8.07 3.00
CA ARG A 18 -1.52 -8.84 4.21
C ARG A 18 -1.73 -8.06 5.49
N MET A 19 -1.42 -6.77 5.47
CA MET A 19 -1.46 -5.93 6.67
C MET A 19 -2.86 -5.40 6.99
N TRP A 20 -3.62 -4.96 5.98
CA TRP A 20 -4.85 -4.18 6.20
C TRP A 20 -6.05 -4.61 5.35
N GLY A 21 -5.83 -5.35 4.25
CA GLY A 21 -6.86 -5.62 3.23
C GLY A 21 -8.11 -6.33 3.74
N ASP A 22 -8.01 -7.03 4.87
CA ASP A 22 -9.15 -7.70 5.49
C ASP A 22 -10.10 -6.75 6.22
N LYS A 23 -9.70 -5.51 6.53
CA LYS A 23 -10.46 -4.63 7.43
C LYS A 23 -10.52 -3.17 7.01
N TYR A 24 -9.60 -2.70 6.18
CA TYR A 24 -9.49 -1.29 5.80
C TYR A 24 -9.31 -1.15 4.29
N GLU A 25 -9.83 -0.07 3.71
CA GLU A 25 -9.46 0.31 2.34
C GLU A 25 -8.06 0.94 2.33
N ILE A 26 -7.29 0.66 1.27
CA ILE A 26 -5.92 1.18 1.11
C ILE A 26 -5.73 1.67 -0.33
N VAL A 27 -5.11 2.84 -0.48
CA VAL A 27 -4.53 3.31 -1.75
C VAL A 27 -3.02 3.07 -1.71
N VAL A 28 -2.50 2.39 -2.73
CA VAL A 28 -1.06 2.14 -2.90
C VAL A 28 -0.59 2.84 -4.17
N THR A 29 0.49 3.62 -4.09
CA THR A 29 1.13 4.27 -5.23
C THR A 29 2.64 4.07 -5.18
N THR A 30 3.30 4.08 -6.33
CA THR A 30 4.76 3.94 -6.44
C THR A 30 5.32 5.19 -7.10
N HIS A 31 6.28 5.85 -6.45
CA HIS A 31 6.95 7.02 -7.00
C HIS A 31 8.03 6.61 -8.00
N LEU A 32 7.95 7.16 -9.22
CA LEU A 32 8.86 6.90 -10.33
C LEU A 32 9.68 8.14 -10.74
N ASN A 33 9.48 9.25 -10.03
CA ASN A 33 10.04 10.57 -10.32
C ASN A 33 11.14 10.97 -9.30
N THR A 34 11.72 10.01 -8.60
CA THR A 34 12.79 10.19 -7.62
C THR A 34 13.89 9.15 -7.85
N GLU A 35 15.08 9.38 -7.30
CA GLU A 35 16.21 8.44 -7.44
C GLU A 35 15.95 7.07 -6.81
N ASN A 36 15.09 7.01 -5.79
CA ASN A 36 14.74 5.79 -5.06
C ASN A 36 13.30 5.36 -5.37
N LEU A 37 13.10 4.11 -5.78
CA LEU A 37 11.77 3.52 -5.87
C LEU A 37 11.21 3.26 -4.48
N HIS A 38 10.01 3.77 -4.22
CA HIS A 38 9.30 3.56 -2.95
C HIS A 38 7.79 3.60 -3.16
N ASN A 39 7.06 2.99 -2.23
CA ASN A 39 5.61 3.01 -2.21
C ASN A 39 5.10 4.01 -1.17
N HIS A 40 4.05 4.76 -1.52
CA HIS A 40 3.19 5.44 -0.56
C HIS A 40 1.93 4.61 -0.34
N MET A 41 1.48 4.54 0.91
CA MET A 41 0.26 3.85 1.29
C MET A 41 -0.60 4.78 2.12
N VAL A 42 -1.84 4.97 1.70
CA VAL A 42 -2.85 5.70 2.48
C VAL A 42 -3.89 4.68 2.93
N VAL A 43 -3.97 4.45 4.23
CA VAL A 43 -4.86 3.46 4.84
C VAL A 43 -6.05 4.21 5.45
N ASN A 44 -7.28 3.75 5.19
CA ASN A 44 -8.45 4.30 5.85
C ASN A 44 -8.33 4.05 7.36
N SER A 45 -8.46 5.11 8.17
CA SER A 45 -8.37 5.01 9.63
C SER A 45 -9.58 4.31 10.26
N VAL A 46 -10.67 4.11 9.51
CA VAL A 46 -11.91 3.47 9.95
C VAL A 46 -12.09 2.15 9.21
N SER A 47 -12.41 1.08 9.93
CA SER A 47 -12.62 -0.23 9.33
C SER A 47 -13.95 -0.29 8.58
N PHE A 48 -13.93 -0.73 7.31
CA PHE A 48 -15.15 -1.00 6.55
C PHE A 48 -15.98 -2.17 7.11
N LYS A 49 -15.37 -3.04 7.94
CA LYS A 49 -16.08 -4.16 8.57
C LYS A 49 -16.83 -3.75 9.83
N THR A 50 -16.28 -2.83 10.63
CA THR A 50 -16.80 -2.55 11.98
C THR A 50 -17.24 -1.10 12.19
N GLY A 51 -16.84 -0.18 11.31
CA GLY A 51 -17.05 1.26 11.48
C GLY A 51 -16.22 1.87 12.61
N ARG A 52 -15.27 1.13 13.22
CA ARG A 52 -14.40 1.63 14.29
C ARG A 52 -13.08 2.13 13.75
N LYS A 53 -12.51 3.13 14.44
CA LYS A 53 -11.14 3.58 14.20
C LYS A 53 -10.12 2.50 14.59
N PHE A 54 -8.95 2.54 13.96
CA PHE A 54 -7.81 1.65 14.20
C PHE A 54 -7.36 1.64 15.66
#